data_AF-A0A196Q4T2-F1
#
_entry.id   AF-A0A196Q4T2-F1
#
_cell.length_a   1.000
_cell.length_b   1.000
_cell.length_c   1.000
_cell.angle_alpha   90.00
_cell.angle_beta   90.00
_cell.angle_gamma   90.00
#
_symmetry.space_group_name_H-M   'P 1'
#
loop_
_entity.id
_entity.type
_entity.pdbx_description
1 polymer ?
#
loop_
_entity_poly.entity_id
_entity_poly.type
_entity_poly.pdbx_seq_one_letter_code
_entity_poly.pdbx_strand_id
1 'polypeptide(L)'
;MSSVIHKEHLIAFKVATDVALISIFDPKALEHRFRDEETWWVEDDALLTEINRGNGIFLSTGYDGYFEVLVHGKNPRLTTEKELSLTLVCDGGLIYVGGHPIDGLKKLDEPFGGDYFSCEKGAYNVGVRVRRNVVDLSFSPIEMFTRNLVHSVPHFDEL
;
A
#
# COMPACT_ATOMS: atom_id res chain seq x y z
N MET A 1 -10.59 18.06 4.31
CA MET A 1 -11.05 17.50 5.60
C MET A 1 -10.48 16.11 5.67
N SER A 2 -9.42 15.91 6.46
CA SER A 2 -8.70 14.63 6.53
C SER A 2 -9.54 13.60 7.27
N SER A 3 -9.82 12.47 6.63
CA SER A 3 -10.43 11.30 7.23
C SER A 3 -9.43 10.66 8.20
N VAL A 4 -9.59 10.96 9.47
CA VAL A 4 -9.02 10.16 10.56
C VAL A 4 -9.77 8.82 10.55
N ILE A 5 -9.07 7.68 10.50
CA ILE A 5 -9.71 6.37 10.65
C ILE A 5 -10.21 6.24 12.09
N HIS A 6 -11.42 6.75 12.34
CA HIS A 6 -12.20 6.44 13.52
C HIS A 6 -13.05 5.19 13.26
N LYS A 7 -13.02 4.29 14.26
CA LYS A 7 -13.70 3.00 14.40
C LYS A 7 -14.94 2.84 13.48
N GLU A 8 -14.98 1.74 12.71
CA GLU A 8 -16.09 1.27 11.85
C GLU A 8 -16.16 1.77 10.40
N HIS A 9 -15.26 2.64 9.92
CA HIS A 9 -15.33 3.09 8.53
C HIS A 9 -14.60 2.19 7.53
N LEU A 10 -15.32 1.83 6.46
CA LEU A 10 -14.78 1.42 5.17
C LEU A 10 -14.48 2.68 4.36
N ILE A 11 -13.26 2.81 3.85
CA ILE A 11 -12.90 3.84 2.88
C ILE A 11 -12.84 3.16 1.51
N ALA A 12 -13.53 3.73 0.53
CA ALA A 12 -13.57 3.21 -0.84
C ALA A 12 -13.19 4.31 -1.82
N PHE A 13 -12.24 4.03 -2.69
CA PHE A 13 -11.81 4.92 -3.77
C PHE A 13 -11.33 4.11 -4.97
N LYS A 14 -11.08 4.81 -6.07
CA LYS A 14 -10.57 4.20 -7.30
C LYS A 14 -9.12 4.59 -7.52
N VAL A 15 -8.38 3.64 -8.07
CA VAL A 15 -7.00 3.79 -8.52
C VAL A 15 -6.94 3.40 -9.98
N ALA A 16 -6.22 4.16 -10.78
CA ALA A 16 -5.79 3.78 -12.11
C ALA A 16 -4.30 3.48 -12.07
N THR A 17 -3.87 2.49 -12.84
CA THR A 17 -2.44 2.16 -13.00
C THR A 17 -2.06 2.30 -14.47
N ASP A 18 -0.88 2.83 -14.72
CA ASP A 18 -0.18 2.91 -16.02
C ASP A 18 1.22 2.26 -15.96
N VAL A 19 1.55 1.68 -14.80
CA VAL A 19 2.79 0.95 -14.50
C VAL A 19 2.52 -0.42 -13.88
N ALA A 20 1.28 -0.94 -14.01
CA ALA A 20 0.82 -2.21 -13.44
C ALA A 20 1.18 -2.42 -11.96
N LEU A 21 1.06 -1.38 -11.13
CA LEU A 21 1.44 -1.40 -9.72
C LEU A 21 0.38 -0.74 -8.83
N ILE A 22 0.16 -1.26 -7.62
CA ILE A 22 -0.50 -0.54 -6.53
C ILE A 22 0.49 -0.37 -5.39
N SER A 23 0.62 0.86 -4.91
CA SER A 23 1.56 1.28 -3.89
C SER A 23 0.82 1.66 -2.62
N ILE A 24 1.27 1.17 -1.46
CA ILE A 24 0.70 1.42 -0.14
C ILE A 24 1.84 1.76 0.81
N PHE A 25 1.95 3.01 1.27
CA PHE A 25 3.05 3.41 2.14
C PHE A 25 2.77 4.70 2.88
N ASP A 26 3.53 4.96 3.94
CA ASP A 26 3.63 6.31 4.52
C ASP A 26 4.71 7.10 3.78
N PRO A 27 4.42 8.27 3.17
CA PRO A 27 5.42 9.04 2.44
C PRO A 27 6.67 9.35 3.26
N LYS A 28 6.55 9.47 4.58
CA LYS A 28 7.70 9.68 5.46
C LYS A 28 8.62 8.45 5.53
N ALA A 29 8.07 7.23 5.47
CA ALA A 29 8.87 6.00 5.47
C ALA A 29 9.66 5.79 4.16
N LEU A 30 9.26 6.49 3.09
CA LEU A 30 9.97 6.54 1.81
C LEU A 30 10.65 7.89 1.56
N GLU A 31 10.89 8.70 2.60
CA GLU A 31 11.49 10.03 2.43
C GLU A 31 12.88 9.98 1.75
N HIS A 32 13.61 8.89 1.96
CA HIS A 32 14.92 8.66 1.32
C HIS A 32 14.83 8.49 -0.20
N ARG A 33 13.66 8.13 -0.74
CA ARG A 33 13.42 7.95 -2.19
C ARG A 33 12.99 9.22 -2.92
N PHE A 34 12.73 10.33 -2.23
CA PHE A 34 12.24 11.57 -2.87
C PHE A 34 13.21 12.15 -3.91
N ARG A 35 14.51 11.89 -3.74
CA ARG A 35 15.58 12.41 -4.60
C ARG A 35 16.09 11.38 -5.60
N ASP A 36 15.59 10.15 -5.54
CA ASP A 36 15.95 9.11 -6.49
C ASP A 36 15.35 9.43 -7.85
N GLU A 37 15.85 8.76 -8.89
CA GLU A 37 15.28 8.84 -10.23
C GLU A 37 13.81 8.43 -10.22
N GLU A 38 13.00 9.05 -11.07
CA GLU A 38 11.55 8.79 -11.23
C GLU A 38 11.29 7.46 -11.96
N THR A 39 12.08 6.45 -11.64
CA THR A 39 12.07 5.09 -12.18
C THR A 39 12.61 4.07 -11.18
N TRP A 40 13.02 4.46 -9.96
CA TRP A 40 13.65 3.51 -9.02
C TRP A 40 12.80 2.27 -8.72
N TRP A 41 11.48 2.39 -8.87
CA TRP A 41 10.48 1.34 -8.65
C TRP A 41 10.29 0.37 -9.81
N VAL A 42 11.03 0.51 -10.93
CA VAL A 42 10.99 -0.47 -12.04
C VAL A 42 11.85 -1.70 -11.76
N GLU A 43 12.76 -1.60 -10.79
CA GLU A 43 13.65 -2.69 -10.40
C GLU A 43 13.05 -3.46 -9.22
N ASP A 44 12.77 -4.75 -9.40
CA ASP A 44 12.19 -5.62 -8.37
C ASP A 44 13.01 -5.61 -7.08
N ASP A 45 14.34 -5.57 -7.15
CA ASP A 45 15.23 -5.52 -6.00
C ASP A 45 15.01 -4.27 -5.13
N ALA A 46 14.69 -3.14 -5.76
CA ALA A 46 14.40 -1.91 -5.04
C ALA A 46 13.05 -2.00 -4.33
N LEU A 47 12.01 -2.50 -5.01
CA LEU A 47 10.71 -2.76 -4.41
C LEU A 47 10.81 -3.74 -3.23
N LEU A 48 11.48 -4.87 -3.44
CA LEU A 48 11.72 -5.90 -2.43
C LEU A 48 12.46 -5.36 -1.20
N THR A 49 13.44 -4.48 -1.40
CA THR A 49 14.16 -3.85 -0.30
C THR A 49 13.21 -3.02 0.57
N GLU A 50 12.33 -2.23 -0.05
CA GLU A 50 11.37 -1.41 0.69
C GLU A 50 10.27 -2.25 1.35
N ILE A 51 9.79 -3.31 0.68
CA ILE A 51 8.82 -4.25 1.26
C ILE A 51 9.42 -4.94 2.48
N ASN A 52 10.63 -5.49 2.38
CA ASN A 52 11.27 -6.20 3.50
C ASN A 52 11.65 -5.27 4.66
N ARG A 53 11.84 -3.98 4.42
CA ARG A 53 12.00 -2.96 5.47
C ARG A 53 10.68 -2.48 6.06
N GLY A 54 9.55 -2.81 5.45
CA GLY A 54 8.23 -2.33 5.84
C GLY A 54 7.98 -0.87 5.49
N ASN A 55 8.78 -0.28 4.59
CA ASN A 55 8.65 1.11 4.19
C ASN A 55 7.47 1.32 3.22
N GLY A 56 7.10 0.27 2.49
CA GLY A 56 5.96 0.26 1.59
C GLY A 56 5.54 -1.15 1.23
N ILE A 57 4.31 -1.30 0.76
CA ILE A 57 3.82 -2.50 0.10
C ILE A 57 3.57 -2.13 -1.35
N PHE A 58 4.12 -2.91 -2.27
CA PHE A 58 3.95 -2.74 -3.70
C PHE A 58 3.41 -4.03 -4.26
N LEU A 59 2.27 -3.93 -4.95
CA LEU A 59 1.56 -5.06 -5.51
C LEU A 59 1.57 -4.95 -7.02
N SER A 60 2.20 -5.91 -7.69
CA SER A 60 2.12 -6.00 -9.14
C SER A 60 0.72 -6.45 -9.54
N THR A 61 0.05 -5.64 -10.38
CA THR A 61 -1.27 -5.97 -10.92
C THR A 61 -1.18 -6.87 -12.15
N GLY A 62 -0.01 -6.91 -12.80
CA GLY A 62 0.24 -7.63 -14.05
C GLY A 62 -0.34 -6.93 -15.31
N TYR A 63 -1.18 -5.91 -15.13
CA TYR A 63 -1.80 -5.15 -16.22
C TYR A 63 -2.25 -3.76 -15.75
N ASP A 64 -2.31 -2.83 -16.70
CA ASP A 64 -2.86 -1.49 -16.48
C ASP A 64 -4.38 -1.49 -16.45
N GLY A 65 -4.95 -0.71 -15.54
CA GLY A 65 -6.40 -0.60 -15.46
C GLY A 65 -6.91 0.15 -14.24
N TYR A 66 -8.23 0.06 -14.06
CA TYR A 66 -8.91 0.65 -12.91
C TYR A 66 -9.18 -0.41 -11.86
N PHE A 67 -8.87 -0.05 -10.63
CA PHE A 67 -9.03 -0.87 -9.44
C PHE A 67 -9.86 -0.11 -8.39
N GLU A 68 -10.73 -0.84 -7.71
CA GLU A 68 -11.41 -0.35 -6.52
C GLU A 68 -10.59 -0.76 -5.30
N VAL A 69 -10.26 0.20 -4.44
CA VAL A 69 -9.56 -0.06 -3.19
C VAL A 69 -10.53 0.11 -2.05
N LEU A 70 -10.59 -0.92 -1.20
CA LEU A 70 -11.43 -1.00 -0.01
C LEU A 70 -10.53 -1.08 1.21
N VAL A 71 -10.36 0.04 1.91
CA VAL A 71 -9.61 0.09 3.17
C VAL A 71 -10.57 -0.11 4.33
N HIS A 72 -10.44 -1.26 4.98
CA HIS A 72 -11.23 -1.63 6.12
C HIS A 72 -10.58 -1.09 7.41
N GLY A 73 -11.37 -0.41 8.25
CA GLY A 73 -10.99 -0.06 9.61
C GLY A 73 -10.73 -1.29 10.49
N LYS A 74 -10.50 -1.06 11.80
CA LYS A 74 -10.02 -2.09 12.74
C LYS A 74 -10.80 -3.42 12.61
N ASN A 75 -10.15 -4.43 12.05
CA ASN A 75 -10.42 -5.85 12.24
C ASN A 75 -11.62 -6.48 11.48
N PRO A 76 -11.63 -6.53 10.13
CA PRO A 76 -12.04 -7.74 9.44
C PRO A 76 -10.76 -8.53 9.16
N ARG A 77 -10.56 -9.65 9.86
CA ARG A 77 -9.70 -10.70 9.29
C ARG A 77 -10.24 -10.98 7.89
N LEU A 78 -9.42 -10.88 6.85
CA LEU A 78 -9.81 -11.35 5.54
C LEU A 78 -9.81 -12.88 5.66
N THR A 79 -10.95 -13.52 5.93
CA THR A 79 -11.01 -14.93 6.35
C THR A 79 -10.79 -15.93 5.20
N THR A 80 -9.94 -15.62 4.23
CA THR A 80 -9.77 -16.37 2.97
C THR A 80 -8.36 -16.96 2.85
N GLU A 81 -8.24 -18.11 2.18
CA GLU A 81 -6.97 -18.83 2.02
C GLU A 81 -5.94 -18.13 1.10
N LYS A 82 -6.38 -17.15 0.30
CA LYS A 82 -5.53 -16.27 -0.49
C LYS A 82 -5.51 -14.87 0.12
N GLU A 83 -4.64 -14.68 1.11
CA GLU A 83 -4.39 -13.38 1.73
C GLU A 83 -2.88 -13.22 1.87
N LEU A 84 -2.38 -12.04 1.50
CA LEU A 84 -1.04 -11.62 1.83
C LEU A 84 -1.07 -10.77 3.09
N SER A 85 -0.18 -11.07 4.02
CA SER A 85 -0.03 -10.31 5.26
C SER A 85 1.40 -9.77 5.35
N LEU A 86 1.55 -8.46 5.32
CA LEU A 86 2.84 -7.77 5.37
C LEU A 86 2.88 -6.73 6.47
N THR A 87 4.05 -6.53 7.06
CA THR A 87 4.30 -5.43 7.99
C THR A 87 4.56 -4.13 7.23
N LEU A 88 3.92 -3.05 7.66
CA LEU A 88 4.12 -1.68 7.17
C LEU A 88 4.40 -0.73 8.35
N VAL A 89 5.32 0.21 8.16
CA VAL A 89 5.64 1.29 9.10
C VAL A 89 4.89 2.57 8.70
N CYS A 90 4.21 3.19 9.67
CA CYS A 90 3.54 4.49 9.58
C CYS A 90 4.32 5.49 10.45
N ASP A 91 5.30 6.21 9.88
CA ASP A 91 6.17 7.16 10.59
C ASP A 91 5.63 8.60 10.61
N GLY A 92 4.91 8.97 9.55
CA GLY A 92 4.29 10.26 9.31
C GLY A 92 2.88 10.34 9.91
N GLY A 93 2.18 9.21 10.01
CA GLY A 93 0.77 9.19 10.43
C GLY A 93 -0.20 9.28 9.25
N LEU A 94 0.28 9.07 8.03
CA LEU A 94 -0.48 9.24 6.79
C LEU A 94 -0.10 8.12 5.82
N ILE A 95 -1.04 7.25 5.47
CA ILE A 95 -0.83 6.25 4.43
C ILE A 95 -1.38 6.79 3.12
N TYR A 96 -0.57 6.68 2.08
CA TYR A 96 -0.98 6.78 0.69
C TYR A 96 -1.32 5.40 0.13
N VAL A 97 -2.37 5.33 -0.68
CA VAL A 97 -2.64 4.19 -1.55
C VAL A 97 -2.97 4.68 -2.94
N GLY A 98 -2.24 4.21 -3.95
CA GLY A 98 -2.52 4.57 -5.34
C GLY A 98 -1.68 3.81 -6.35
N GLY A 99 -1.83 4.16 -7.63
CA GLY A 99 -1.33 3.37 -8.75
C GLY A 99 0.15 3.58 -9.07
N HIS A 100 0.75 4.59 -8.43
CA HIS A 100 2.12 4.95 -8.71
C HIS A 100 2.84 5.43 -7.43
N PRO A 101 4.08 4.97 -7.16
CA PRO A 101 4.83 5.40 -5.96
C PRO A 101 5.11 6.91 -5.96
N ILE A 102 5.44 7.49 -7.13
CA ILE A 102 5.78 8.91 -7.22
C ILE A 102 4.63 9.82 -6.82
N ASP A 103 3.38 9.45 -7.08
CA ASP A 103 2.20 10.25 -6.78
C ASP A 103 2.06 10.44 -5.26
N GLY A 104 2.34 9.38 -4.50
CA GLY A 104 2.36 9.44 -3.04
C GLY A 104 3.45 10.36 -2.48
N LEU A 105 4.60 10.42 -3.15
CA LEU A 105 5.77 11.21 -2.72
C LEU A 105 5.67 12.67 -3.16
N LYS A 106 5.41 12.92 -4.45
CA LYS A 106 5.50 14.26 -5.07
C LYS A 106 4.15 14.89 -5.39
N LYS A 107 3.03 14.19 -5.19
CA LYS A 107 1.67 14.62 -5.54
C LYS A 107 1.62 15.33 -6.91
N LEU A 108 1.48 14.54 -7.97
CA LEU A 108 1.37 15.05 -9.32
C LEU A 108 -0.03 15.61 -9.60
N ASP A 109 -0.14 16.49 -10.61
CA ASP A 109 -1.41 17.06 -11.06
C ASP A 109 -2.26 16.06 -11.89
N GLU A 110 -1.69 14.89 -12.25
CA GLU A 110 -2.34 13.88 -13.07
C GLU A 110 -3.27 12.94 -12.26
N PRO A 111 -4.47 12.62 -12.77
CA PRO A 111 -5.48 11.92 -11.99
C PRO A 111 -5.38 10.40 -12.14
N PHE A 112 -4.35 9.77 -11.58
CA PHE A 112 -4.31 8.30 -11.41
C PHE A 112 -5.17 7.82 -10.23
N GLY A 113 -5.88 8.73 -9.57
CA GLY A 113 -6.69 8.43 -8.40
C GLY A 113 -5.83 8.13 -7.18
N GLY A 114 -6.28 7.20 -6.34
CA GLY A 114 -5.67 6.97 -5.04
C GLY A 114 -6.14 7.96 -3.98
N ASP A 115 -5.77 7.68 -2.73
CA ASP A 115 -6.14 8.53 -1.60
C ASP A 115 -5.13 8.42 -0.47
N TYR A 116 -5.24 9.35 0.47
CA TYR A 116 -4.52 9.34 1.71
C TYR A 116 -5.49 9.17 2.88
N PHE A 117 -5.08 8.40 3.88
CA PHE A 117 -5.82 8.30 5.14
C PHE A 117 -4.88 8.35 6.34
N SER A 118 -5.38 8.89 7.46
CA SER A 118 -4.57 9.04 8.66
C SER A 118 -4.58 7.78 9.52
N CYS A 119 -3.38 7.35 9.95
CA CYS A 119 -3.13 6.30 10.94
C CYS A 119 -2.42 6.86 12.17
N GLU A 120 -2.54 6.17 13.31
CA GLU A 120 -1.60 6.38 14.40
C GLU A 120 -0.20 5.94 13.96
N LYS A 121 0.83 6.61 14.43
CA LYS A 121 2.21 6.21 14.12
C LYS A 121 2.53 4.87 14.76
N GLY A 122 3.31 4.04 14.06
CA GLY A 122 3.72 2.73 14.54
C GLY A 122 3.81 1.71 13.40
N ALA A 123 3.84 0.43 13.77
CA ALA A 123 3.86 -0.66 12.82
C ALA A 123 2.47 -1.31 12.71
N TYR A 124 2.15 -1.78 11.52
CA TYR A 124 0.89 -2.43 11.19
C TYR A 124 1.15 -3.75 10.50
N ASN A 125 0.36 -4.76 10.83
CA ASN A 125 0.13 -5.88 9.95
C ASN A 125 -0.97 -5.48 8.97
N VAL A 126 -0.65 -5.54 7.68
CA VAL A 126 -1.53 -5.17 6.58
C VAL A 126 -1.95 -6.43 5.85
N GLY A 127 -3.23 -6.76 5.97
CA GLY A 127 -3.86 -7.83 5.19
C GLY A 127 -4.28 -7.31 3.82
N VAL A 128 -3.90 -8.02 2.77
CA VAL A 128 -4.18 -7.73 1.37
C VAL A 128 -4.89 -8.91 0.75
N ARG A 129 -6.04 -8.66 0.14
CA ARG A 129 -6.76 -9.65 -0.67
C ARG A 129 -7.19 -9.03 -1.98
N VAL A 130 -7.02 -9.79 -3.06
CA VAL A 130 -7.41 -9.34 -4.40
C VAL A 130 -8.60 -10.15 -4.90
N ARG A 131 -9.61 -9.46 -5.45
CA ARG A 131 -10.77 -10.10 -6.08
C ARG A 131 -11.08 -9.39 -7.39
N ARG A 132 -10.64 -9.97 -8.51
CA ARG A 132 -10.70 -9.33 -9.83
C ARG A 132 -9.95 -7.98 -9.79
N ASN A 133 -10.68 -6.87 -9.83
CA ASN A 133 -10.13 -5.51 -9.79
C ASN A 133 -10.39 -4.82 -8.45
N VAL A 134 -10.73 -5.57 -7.39
CA VAL A 134 -10.96 -5.04 -6.05
C VAL A 134 -9.81 -5.45 -5.14
N VAL A 135 -9.18 -4.47 -4.49
CA VAL A 135 -8.13 -4.68 -3.48
C VAL A 135 -8.71 -4.36 -2.11
N ASP A 136 -8.89 -5.39 -1.30
CA ASP A 136 -9.26 -5.26 0.10
C ASP A 136 -8.00 -5.10 0.96
N LEU A 137 -7.94 -4.04 1.75
CA LEU A 137 -6.85 -3.73 2.67
C LEU A 137 -7.37 -3.68 4.11
N SER A 138 -6.67 -4.31 5.04
CA SER A 138 -6.96 -4.18 6.47
C SER A 138 -5.69 -3.80 7.22
N PHE A 139 -5.81 -2.91 8.21
CA PHE A 139 -4.67 -2.42 9.01
C PHE A 139 -4.87 -2.80 10.47
N SER A 140 -4.00 -3.68 10.97
CA SER A 140 -4.00 -4.10 12.37
C SER A 140 -2.72 -3.62 13.04
N PRO A 141 -2.78 -2.70 14.03
CA PRO A 141 -1.57 -2.24 14.71
C PRO A 141 -0.87 -3.41 15.42
N ILE A 142 0.46 -3.42 15.39
CA ILE A 142 1.30 -4.42 16.06
C ILE A 142 2.27 -3.75 17.02
N GLU A 143 2.57 -4.42 18.13
CA GLU A 143 3.46 -3.89 19.17
C GLU A 143 4.94 -3.96 18.79
N MET A 144 5.32 -5.00 18.04
CA MET A 144 6.72 -5.24 17.66
C MET A 144 6.83 -5.37 16.15
N PHE A 145 7.58 -4.45 15.54
CA PHE A 145 7.90 -4.53 14.12
C PHE A 145 8.74 -5.78 13.82
N THR A 146 8.32 -6.52 12.81
CA THR A 146 9.10 -7.60 12.22
C THR A 146 9.23 -7.32 10.73
N ARG A 147 10.45 -7.43 10.20
CA ARG A 147 10.70 -7.30 8.76
C ARG A 147 9.89 -8.32 7.98
N ASN A 148 9.47 -7.93 6.78
CA ASN A 148 8.93 -8.91 5.84
C ASN A 148 10.07 -9.81 5.34
N LEU A 149 9.70 -11.02 4.93
CA LEU A 149 10.60 -12.02 4.37
C LEU A 149 10.04 -12.50 3.02
N VAL A 150 9.75 -11.55 2.14
CA VAL A 150 9.32 -11.86 0.77
C VAL A 150 10.52 -11.93 -0.17
N HIS A 151 10.43 -12.82 -1.15
CA HIS A 151 11.50 -13.09 -2.13
C HIS A 151 11.12 -12.69 -3.57
N SER A 152 9.88 -12.28 -3.78
CA SER A 152 9.35 -11.73 -5.03
C SER A 152 8.38 -10.59 -4.71
N VAL A 153 8.23 -9.65 -5.64
CA VAL A 153 7.20 -8.62 -5.54
C VAL A 153 5.83 -9.32 -5.59
N PRO A 154 4.95 -9.12 -4.60
CA PRO A 154 3.65 -9.80 -4.60
C PRO A 154 2.83 -9.47 -5.84
N HIS A 155 2.26 -10.49 -6.47
CA HIS A 155 1.50 -10.37 -7.72
C HIS A 155 0.02 -10.73 -7.51
N PHE A 156 -0.88 -10.01 -8.17
CA PHE A 156 -2.34 -10.18 -8.01
C PHE A 156 -2.84 -11.62 -8.23
N ASP A 157 -2.27 -12.34 -9.18
CA ASP A 157 -2.66 -13.73 -9.47
C ASP A 157 -2.37 -14.72 -8.33
N GLU A 158 -1.52 -14.32 -7.38
CA GLU A 158 -1.13 -15.10 -6.20
C GLU A 158 -2.05 -14.83 -4.99
N LEU A 159 -2.90 -13.78 -5.07
CA LEU A 159 -3.65 -13.19 -3.94
C LEU A 159 -5.18 -13.29 -4.04
#